data_AF-A0A3A9VDT6-F1
#
_entry.id   AF-A0A3A9VDT6-F1
#
_cell.length_a   1.000
_cell.length_b   1.000
_cell.length_c   1.000
_cell.angle_alpha   90.00
_cell.angle_beta   90.00
_cell.angle_gamma   90.00
#
_symmetry.space_group_name_H-M   'P 1'
#
loop_
_entity.id
_entity.type
_entity.pdbx_description
1 polymer ?
#
loop_
_entity_poly.entity_id
_entity_poly.type
_entity_poly.pdbx_seq_one_letter_code
_entity_poly.pdbx_strand_id
1 'polypeptide(L)'
;MRRLELESRDIFSKSAFILLFLSVLLTSCSSGGDDTSGEELKSSDKRITSFLLATANNATLSQNITGTINEDNKTIDLVVPFGISLTSLAPSITISDKAQISPDSGMPRNFASPVTFTVTAEDGTEATYTVTITNAQNSEKRITAFSFTVDMNPSVKEDIDGTIDESNKTITLNVPFGAAITALIPTIELSDGASSTPSSNTAIDFSSAVNFEVSAQDNSTTSYTVTVTRNESDYATLRAIYDANPGNTLSWDFNNLDISTYEGVNSENDRVTALTLTAKGLTVLPSQIGDLSMLSLLYLQNNGIESIPAEISNLSQTLTQFLLSNNPLKSIPTQIGTLTNLEFLDLFNTDITTIPSTIGNLNNLISLNLSQNFDLTGLPSEIGNLDNLTRLSLIGANYPIPTEIGNLSNLTFLNLSNADLSSFPTQVLGLTDLTELYLSGNTIATVPTGIGNLTNLSKLFLDSNSLTSLPTQIANLSNLTELNITNNTSLISIPQVICDLADADTTINKDAATSCM
;
A
#
# COMPACT_ATOMS: atom_id res chain seq x y z
N MET A 1 22.05 59.30 -3.29
CA MET A 1 22.81 59.33 -2.01
C MET A 1 23.07 57.88 -1.62
N ARG A 2 24.25 57.31 -1.35
CA ARG A 2 25.70 57.60 -1.23
C ARG A 2 26.31 56.19 -1.46
N ARG A 3 27.26 55.86 -2.35
CA ARG A 3 28.70 56.18 -2.51
C ARG A 3 29.58 55.97 -1.27
N LEU A 4 30.54 55.04 -1.40
CA LEU A 4 31.92 54.90 -0.86
C LEU A 4 32.35 53.45 -1.23
N GLU A 5 33.16 53.11 -2.24
CA GLU A 5 34.57 53.46 -2.58
C GLU A 5 35.60 53.14 -1.49
N LEU A 6 36.46 52.14 -1.74
CA LEU A 6 37.87 52.07 -1.30
C LEU A 6 38.60 50.91 -2.01
N GLU A 7 39.51 51.27 -2.91
CA GLU A 7 40.61 50.45 -3.44
C GLU A 7 41.91 50.77 -2.67
N SER A 8 42.79 49.78 -2.45
CA SER A 8 44.26 49.96 -2.55
C SER A 8 45.08 48.65 -2.44
N ARG A 9 45.70 48.25 -3.57
CA ARG A 9 47.11 47.87 -3.85
C ARG A 9 47.97 47.02 -2.88
N ASP A 10 48.48 45.92 -3.46
CA ASP A 10 49.86 45.36 -3.51
C ASP A 10 50.78 45.31 -2.28
N ILE A 11 51.46 44.15 -2.09
CA ILE A 11 52.95 44.00 -2.15
C ILE A 11 53.41 42.54 -1.87
N PHE A 12 54.18 42.00 -2.83
CA PHE A 12 55.33 41.06 -2.77
C PHE A 12 55.25 39.68 -2.07
N SER A 13 55.58 38.63 -2.85
CA SER A 13 56.89 37.95 -2.71
C SER A 13 57.23 37.16 -3.98
N LYS A 14 58.38 37.47 -4.57
CA LYS A 14 58.98 36.86 -5.76
C LYS A 14 59.84 35.66 -5.33
N SER A 15 59.71 34.55 -6.04
CA SER A 15 60.66 33.45 -6.05
C SER A 15 61.97 33.86 -6.75
N ALA A 16 63.10 33.66 -6.08
CA ALA A 16 64.41 33.56 -6.68
C ALA A 16 65.34 32.74 -5.77
N PHE A 17 65.95 31.69 -6.31
CA PHE A 17 67.39 31.33 -6.25
C PHE A 17 67.57 29.93 -6.85
N ILE A 18 68.14 29.80 -8.05
CA ILE A 18 69.55 29.54 -8.40
C ILE A 18 69.72 28.10 -8.92
N LEU A 19 70.17 27.98 -10.16
CA LEU A 19 71.27 27.09 -10.53
C LEU A 19 71.97 27.63 -11.78
N LEU A 20 73.21 28.08 -11.55
CA LEU A 20 74.26 28.37 -12.54
C LEU A 20 74.46 27.16 -13.47
N PHE A 21 74.75 27.38 -14.75
CA PHE A 21 76.01 26.89 -15.33
C PHE A 21 76.41 27.71 -16.56
N LEU A 22 77.71 28.05 -16.55
CA LEU A 22 78.48 28.89 -17.46
C LEU A 22 78.48 28.37 -18.91
N SER A 23 78.18 29.24 -19.87
CA SER A 23 78.59 29.09 -21.27
C SER A 23 79.81 29.99 -21.53
N VAL A 24 81.00 29.40 -21.58
CA VAL A 24 82.22 30.08 -22.05
C VAL A 24 82.53 29.56 -23.45
N LEU A 25 82.48 30.46 -24.43
CA LEU A 25 83.07 30.25 -25.74
C LEU A 25 84.59 30.10 -25.60
N LEU A 26 85.17 29.04 -26.18
CA LEU A 26 86.55 29.05 -26.62
C LEU A 26 86.64 28.57 -28.07
N THR A 27 87.45 29.34 -28.78
CA THR A 27 87.78 29.38 -30.20
C THR A 27 88.62 28.18 -30.66
N SER A 28 88.59 27.96 -31.98
CA SER A 28 89.42 27.01 -32.72
C SER A 28 90.92 27.35 -32.73
N CYS A 29 91.74 26.29 -32.80
CA CYS A 29 92.99 26.13 -33.58
C CYS A 29 93.59 24.77 -33.16
N SER A 30 93.60 23.74 -34.00
CA SER A 30 94.54 23.43 -35.09
C SER A 30 95.75 22.57 -34.66
N SER A 31 95.82 21.41 -35.33
CA SER A 31 96.97 20.57 -35.67
C SER A 31 97.62 19.67 -34.61
N GLY A 32 97.67 18.37 -34.95
CA GLY A 32 98.51 17.35 -34.31
C GLY A 32 97.83 16.00 -34.34
N GLY A 33 98.02 15.24 -35.43
CA GLY A 33 97.38 13.94 -35.63
C GLY A 33 97.87 12.88 -34.64
N ASP A 34 96.96 11.98 -34.28
CA ASP A 34 97.29 10.56 -34.15
C ASP A 34 96.04 9.73 -34.47
N ASP A 35 96.29 8.61 -35.12
CA ASP A 35 95.32 7.72 -35.74
C ASP A 35 94.86 6.72 -34.67
N THR A 36 93.66 6.89 -34.11
CA THR A 36 92.96 5.82 -33.39
C THR A 36 91.49 5.85 -33.76
N SER A 37 91.02 4.80 -34.45
CA SER A 37 89.62 4.43 -34.52
C SER A 37 89.09 4.22 -33.11
N GLY A 38 88.48 5.25 -32.52
CA GLY A 38 87.73 5.11 -31.28
C GLY A 38 86.46 4.33 -31.58
N GLU A 39 86.39 3.08 -31.13
CA GLU A 39 85.10 2.41 -30.96
C GLU A 39 84.27 3.27 -30.01
N GLU A 40 83.12 3.76 -30.49
CA GLU A 40 82.16 4.48 -29.67
C GLU A 40 81.69 3.51 -28.55
N LEU A 41 81.99 3.82 -27.29
CA LEU A 41 81.60 2.96 -26.15
C LEU A 41 80.06 2.90 -26.10
N LYS A 42 79.52 1.70 -26.34
CA LYS A 42 78.09 1.44 -26.29
C LYS A 42 77.57 1.59 -24.85
N SER A 43 76.42 2.26 -24.70
CA SER A 43 75.78 2.45 -23.40
C SER A 43 75.36 1.12 -22.75
N SER A 44 75.57 1.00 -21.44
CA SER A 44 75.09 -0.11 -20.61
C SER A 44 73.80 0.21 -19.83
N ASP A 45 73.24 1.43 -20.02
CA ASP A 45 72.02 1.86 -19.33
C ASP A 45 70.79 1.13 -19.90
N LYS A 46 70.02 0.49 -19.02
CA LYS A 46 68.90 -0.42 -19.34
C LYS A 46 67.74 -0.23 -18.36
N ARG A 47 67.40 1.03 -18.13
CA ARG A 47 66.38 1.44 -17.17
C ARG A 47 65.04 1.64 -17.82
N ILE A 48 63.97 1.25 -17.14
CA ILE A 48 62.65 1.81 -17.41
C ILE A 48 62.56 3.08 -16.56
N THR A 49 62.38 4.22 -17.21
CA THR A 49 62.33 5.53 -16.54
C THR A 49 60.89 6.04 -16.36
N SER A 50 59.95 5.50 -17.13
CA SER A 50 58.52 5.75 -16.97
C SER A 50 57.71 4.55 -17.45
N PHE A 51 56.63 4.23 -16.72
CA PHE A 51 55.62 3.27 -17.13
C PHE A 51 54.25 3.88 -16.87
N LEU A 52 53.46 4.09 -17.93
CA LEU A 52 52.23 4.88 -17.87
C LEU A 52 51.09 4.14 -18.57
N LEU A 53 49.96 3.95 -17.89
CA LEU A 53 48.69 3.67 -18.55
C LEU A 53 48.00 4.99 -18.87
N ALA A 54 48.12 5.44 -20.12
CA ALA A 54 47.48 6.66 -20.58
C ALA A 54 46.02 6.40 -21.01
N THR A 55 45.11 7.33 -20.71
CA THR A 55 43.70 7.26 -21.12
C THR A 55 43.55 7.21 -22.65
N ALA A 56 44.45 7.86 -23.38
CA ALA A 56 44.50 7.83 -24.84
C ALA A 56 44.62 6.42 -25.43
N ASN A 57 45.28 5.51 -24.71
CA ASN A 57 45.49 4.12 -25.15
C ASN A 57 44.61 3.12 -24.39
N ASN A 58 43.94 3.56 -23.32
CA ASN A 58 43.14 2.72 -22.42
C ASN A 58 41.83 3.45 -22.11
N ALA A 59 40.86 3.36 -23.03
CA ALA A 59 39.63 4.15 -23.00
C ALA A 59 38.74 3.95 -21.75
N THR A 60 38.94 2.86 -21.00
CA THR A 60 38.23 2.57 -19.75
C THR A 60 38.77 3.35 -18.55
N LEU A 61 39.95 3.98 -18.67
CA LEU A 61 40.54 4.79 -17.61
C LEU A 61 40.01 6.22 -17.65
N SER A 62 39.63 6.76 -16.49
CA SER A 62 39.21 8.17 -16.33
C SER A 62 40.38 9.15 -16.17
N GLN A 63 41.57 8.64 -15.85
CA GLN A 63 42.80 9.42 -15.70
C GLN A 63 44.03 8.56 -16.01
N ASN A 64 45.15 9.22 -16.30
CA ASN A 64 46.43 8.53 -16.51
C ASN A 64 46.94 7.92 -15.20
N ILE A 65 47.54 6.74 -15.28
CA ILE A 65 48.04 6.00 -14.12
C ILE A 65 49.52 5.70 -14.33
N THR A 66 50.36 6.30 -13.50
CA THR A 66 51.81 6.10 -13.53
C THR A 66 52.20 4.97 -12.59
N GLY A 67 53.03 4.05 -13.07
CA GLY A 67 53.55 2.96 -12.26
C GLY A 67 54.71 3.36 -11.38
N THR A 68 54.78 2.72 -10.21
CA THR A 68 55.86 2.91 -9.26
C THR A 68 56.99 1.97 -9.64
N ILE A 69 58.11 2.54 -10.08
CA ILE A 69 59.29 1.77 -10.52
C ILE A 69 60.22 1.56 -9.32
N ASN A 70 60.46 0.31 -8.96
CA ASN A 70 61.51 -0.08 -8.02
C ASN A 70 62.73 -0.56 -8.82
N GLU A 71 63.70 0.33 -8.93
CA GLU A 71 64.89 0.12 -9.75
C GLU A 71 65.83 -0.94 -9.16
N ASP A 72 65.89 -1.10 -7.84
CA ASP A 72 66.74 -2.10 -7.19
C ASP A 72 66.22 -3.52 -7.43
N ASN A 73 64.90 -3.69 -7.37
CA ASN A 73 64.24 -4.99 -7.53
C ASN A 73 63.77 -5.27 -8.97
N LYS A 74 63.89 -4.29 -9.87
CA LYS A 74 63.33 -4.34 -11.23
C LYS A 74 61.85 -4.70 -11.24
N THR A 75 61.06 -4.06 -10.38
CA THR A 75 59.60 -4.24 -10.36
C THR A 75 58.89 -2.94 -10.69
N ILE A 76 57.69 -3.06 -11.27
CA ILE A 76 56.81 -1.92 -11.53
C ILE A 76 55.41 -2.29 -11.06
N ASP A 77 54.88 -1.55 -10.11
CA ASP A 77 53.56 -1.82 -9.54
C ASP A 77 52.58 -0.69 -9.89
N LEU A 78 51.38 -1.08 -10.32
CA LEU A 78 50.26 -0.19 -10.67
C LEU A 78 48.96 -0.66 -10.01
N VAL A 79 48.15 0.30 -9.59
CA VAL A 79 46.76 0.06 -9.17
C VAL A 79 45.84 0.82 -10.12
N VAL A 80 44.98 0.10 -10.83
CA VAL A 80 43.94 0.69 -11.69
C VAL A 80 42.61 0.78 -10.92
N PRO A 81 41.66 1.66 -11.29
CA PRO A 81 40.36 1.72 -10.65
C PRO A 81 39.63 0.37 -10.57
N PHE A 82 38.75 0.21 -9.58
CA PHE A 82 37.91 -0.98 -9.45
C PHE A 82 37.10 -1.23 -10.74
N GLY A 83 36.91 -2.49 -11.10
CA GLY A 83 36.13 -2.89 -12.29
C GLY A 83 36.85 -2.78 -13.63
N ILE A 84 38.09 -2.26 -13.69
CA ILE A 84 38.87 -2.21 -14.92
C ILE A 84 39.33 -3.63 -15.32
N SER A 85 39.13 -3.99 -16.59
CA SER A 85 39.66 -5.24 -17.14
C SER A 85 41.17 -5.17 -17.34
N LEU A 86 41.89 -6.15 -16.78
CA LEU A 86 43.35 -6.25 -16.91
C LEU A 86 43.80 -7.01 -18.17
N THR A 87 42.87 -7.54 -18.98
CA THR A 87 43.23 -8.46 -20.07
C THR A 87 43.78 -7.79 -21.33
N SER A 88 43.64 -6.48 -21.46
CA SER A 88 44.00 -5.74 -22.66
C SER A 88 44.39 -4.28 -22.36
N LEU A 89 45.43 -4.08 -21.55
CA LEU A 89 45.98 -2.75 -21.23
C LEU A 89 47.21 -2.44 -22.07
N ALA A 90 47.29 -1.22 -22.61
CA ALA A 90 48.37 -0.74 -23.47
C ALA A 90 49.24 0.29 -22.73
N PRO A 91 50.41 -0.10 -22.18
CA PRO A 91 51.30 0.82 -21.47
C PRO A 91 52.13 1.66 -22.42
N SER A 92 52.35 2.93 -22.06
CA SER A 92 53.38 3.78 -22.64
C SER A 92 54.62 3.72 -21.75
N ILE A 93 55.74 3.27 -22.31
CA ILE A 93 56.95 2.97 -21.56
C ILE A 93 58.10 3.82 -22.11
N THR A 94 58.82 4.49 -21.22
CA THR A 94 60.04 5.22 -21.52
C THR A 94 61.23 4.47 -20.94
N ILE A 95 62.26 4.27 -21.75
CA ILE A 95 63.49 3.55 -21.39
C ILE A 95 64.71 4.45 -21.51
N SER A 96 65.85 4.00 -21.02
CA SER A 96 67.15 4.66 -21.21
C SER A 96 67.48 4.88 -22.69
N ASP A 97 68.21 5.97 -22.97
CA ASP A 97 68.58 6.33 -24.33
C ASP A 97 69.33 5.19 -25.03
N LYS A 98 68.94 4.93 -26.29
CA LYS A 98 69.48 3.87 -27.17
C LYS A 98 69.19 2.42 -26.72
N ALA A 99 68.50 2.19 -25.61
CA ALA A 99 68.04 0.86 -25.24
C ALA A 99 66.85 0.40 -26.10
N GLN A 100 66.59 -0.90 -26.10
CA GLN A 100 65.39 -1.51 -26.69
C GLN A 100 64.59 -2.22 -25.61
N ILE A 101 63.27 -2.32 -25.77
CA ILE A 101 62.40 -3.02 -24.82
C ILE A 101 61.57 -4.08 -25.55
N SER A 102 61.48 -5.28 -24.95
CA SER A 102 60.61 -6.36 -25.42
C SER A 102 59.76 -6.89 -24.27
N PRO A 103 58.44 -7.05 -24.44
CA PRO A 103 57.68 -6.69 -25.63
C PRO A 103 57.44 -5.17 -25.76
N ASP A 104 57.23 -4.69 -26.98
CA ASP A 104 57.14 -3.28 -27.34
C ASP A 104 56.12 -2.49 -26.50
N SER A 105 56.41 -1.20 -26.30
CA SER A 105 55.51 -0.22 -25.70
C SER A 105 54.30 0.04 -26.60
N GLY A 106 53.14 0.33 -25.99
CA GLY A 106 51.90 0.74 -26.67
C GLY A 106 51.02 -0.43 -27.13
N MET A 107 51.49 -1.67 -27.06
CA MET A 107 50.72 -2.84 -27.47
C MET A 107 49.86 -3.38 -26.31
N PRO A 108 48.54 -3.60 -26.50
CA PRO A 108 47.68 -4.17 -25.46
C PRO A 108 48.16 -5.53 -24.99
N ARG A 109 48.15 -5.75 -23.67
CA ARG A 109 48.55 -7.01 -23.05
C ARG A 109 47.66 -7.38 -21.87
N ASN A 110 47.67 -8.67 -21.56
CA ASN A 110 47.00 -9.24 -20.42
C ASN A 110 47.90 -9.16 -19.18
N PHE A 111 47.49 -8.35 -18.21
CA PHE A 111 48.12 -8.17 -16.90
C PHE A 111 47.34 -8.86 -15.77
N ALA A 112 46.46 -9.81 -16.08
CA ALA A 112 45.81 -10.64 -15.05
C ALA A 112 46.81 -11.48 -14.22
N SER A 113 48.03 -11.67 -14.75
CA SER A 113 49.21 -12.16 -14.03
C SER A 113 50.39 -11.22 -14.30
N PRO A 114 51.44 -11.21 -13.45
CA PRO A 114 52.61 -10.38 -13.68
C PRO A 114 53.24 -10.58 -15.07
N VAL A 115 53.61 -9.48 -15.73
CA VAL A 115 54.16 -9.47 -17.10
C VAL A 115 55.60 -8.99 -17.06
N THR A 116 56.50 -9.71 -17.72
CA THR A 116 57.92 -9.35 -17.79
C THR A 116 58.24 -8.50 -19.02
N PHE A 117 59.12 -7.52 -18.84
CA PHE A 117 59.69 -6.69 -19.89
C PHE A 117 61.21 -6.76 -19.81
N THR A 118 61.87 -7.07 -20.91
CA THR A 118 63.32 -7.08 -21.01
C THR A 118 63.79 -5.80 -21.67
N VAL A 119 64.66 -5.04 -21.00
CA VAL A 119 65.36 -3.89 -21.56
C VAL A 119 66.77 -4.32 -21.94
N THR A 120 67.11 -4.20 -23.22
CA THR A 120 68.43 -4.51 -23.78
C THR A 120 69.17 -3.20 -24.04
N ALA A 121 70.29 -2.99 -23.35
CA ALA A 121 71.14 -1.82 -23.55
C ALA A 121 71.85 -1.85 -24.91
N GLU A 122 72.46 -0.73 -25.32
CA GLU A 122 73.21 -0.63 -26.58
C GLU A 122 74.39 -1.62 -26.62
N ASP A 123 75.00 -1.91 -25.46
CA ASP A 123 76.07 -2.90 -25.29
C ASP A 123 75.61 -4.38 -25.34
N GLY A 124 74.29 -4.60 -25.44
CA GLY A 124 73.67 -5.93 -25.50
C GLY A 124 73.37 -6.56 -24.14
N THR A 125 73.71 -5.90 -23.03
CA THR A 125 73.36 -6.41 -21.70
C THR A 125 71.89 -6.15 -21.37
N GLU A 126 71.26 -7.09 -20.66
CA GLU A 126 69.82 -7.06 -20.41
C GLU A 126 69.48 -6.81 -18.93
N ALA A 127 68.28 -6.27 -18.71
CA ALA A 127 67.61 -6.22 -17.41
C ALA A 127 66.12 -6.58 -17.59
N THR A 128 65.60 -7.45 -16.74
CA THR A 128 64.20 -7.88 -16.79
C THR A 128 63.42 -7.20 -15.68
N TYR A 129 62.37 -6.48 -16.06
CA TYR A 129 61.40 -5.86 -15.17
C TYR A 129 60.14 -6.72 -15.07
N THR A 130 59.64 -6.92 -13.85
CA THR A 130 58.34 -7.56 -13.63
C THR A 130 57.29 -6.49 -13.33
N VAL A 131 56.26 -6.43 -14.15
CA VAL A 131 55.15 -5.47 -14.00
C VAL A 131 53.95 -6.18 -13.41
N THR A 132 53.45 -5.66 -12.29
CA THR A 132 52.23 -6.14 -11.64
C THR A 132 51.18 -5.03 -11.68
N ILE A 133 50.00 -5.33 -12.21
CA ILE A 133 48.86 -4.42 -12.22
C ILE A 133 47.74 -5.06 -11.42
N THR A 134 47.18 -4.31 -10.47
CA THR A 134 46.06 -4.76 -9.62
C THR A 134 44.89 -3.79 -9.74
N ASN A 135 43.67 -4.26 -9.46
CA ASN A 135 42.53 -3.37 -9.32
C ASN A 135 42.49 -2.80 -7.90
N ALA A 136 42.10 -1.54 -7.78
CA ALA A 136 41.72 -0.94 -6.51
C ALA A 136 40.55 -1.74 -5.91
N GLN A 137 40.52 -1.85 -4.59
CA GLN A 137 39.42 -2.47 -3.87
C GLN A 137 38.17 -1.60 -3.99
N ASN A 138 36.99 -2.21 -4.07
CA ASN A 138 35.73 -1.46 -4.08
C ASN A 138 35.54 -0.73 -2.75
N SER A 139 35.20 0.56 -2.81
CA SER A 139 34.97 1.42 -1.64
C SER A 139 33.49 1.70 -1.38
N GLU A 140 32.58 1.12 -2.19
CA GLU A 140 31.12 1.22 -1.98
C GLU A 140 30.68 0.49 -0.71
N LYS A 141 29.79 1.14 0.05
CA LYS A 141 29.33 0.70 1.38
C LYS A 141 27.82 0.75 1.47
N ARG A 142 27.12 0.31 0.43
CA ARG A 142 25.67 0.50 0.31
C ARG A 142 24.92 -0.75 0.73
N ILE A 143 23.86 -0.56 1.50
CA ILE A 143 22.76 -1.54 1.57
C ILE A 143 21.83 -1.21 0.40
N THR A 144 21.67 -2.15 -0.53
CA THR A 144 20.86 -1.96 -1.74
C THR A 144 19.43 -2.48 -1.57
N ALA A 145 19.25 -3.48 -0.71
CA ALA A 145 17.95 -3.96 -0.27
C ALA A 145 18.04 -4.47 1.17
N PHE A 146 16.96 -4.31 1.92
CA PHE A 146 16.81 -4.83 3.27
C PHE A 146 15.36 -5.26 3.45
N SER A 147 15.10 -6.53 3.72
CA SER A 147 13.73 -7.04 3.83
C SER A 147 13.58 -8.12 4.89
N PHE A 148 12.34 -8.35 5.33
CA PHE A 148 11.95 -9.53 6.08
C PHE A 148 11.07 -10.40 5.19
N THR A 149 11.48 -11.63 4.92
CA THR A 149 10.69 -12.57 4.13
C THR A 149 9.83 -13.48 5.03
N VAL A 150 8.65 -13.89 4.55
CA VAL A 150 7.74 -14.79 5.27
C VAL A 150 8.40 -16.13 5.59
N ASP A 151 9.16 -16.68 4.64
CA ASP A 151 9.84 -17.97 4.79
C ASP A 151 10.80 -17.98 5.99
N MET A 152 11.47 -16.86 6.25
CA MET A 152 12.40 -16.71 7.37
C MET A 152 11.74 -16.16 8.63
N ASN A 153 10.64 -15.42 8.47
CA ASN A 153 9.92 -14.74 9.54
C ASN A 153 8.40 -15.00 9.44
N PRO A 154 7.91 -16.19 9.83
CA PRO A 154 6.49 -16.53 9.67
C PRO A 154 5.51 -15.55 10.35
N SER A 155 5.97 -14.77 11.34
CA SER A 155 5.14 -13.77 12.03
C SER A 155 4.88 -12.48 11.23
N VAL A 156 5.61 -12.21 10.14
CA VAL A 156 5.38 -10.98 9.33
C VAL A 156 4.27 -11.13 8.28
N LYS A 157 3.74 -12.35 8.06
CA LYS A 157 2.58 -12.70 7.22
C LYS A 157 2.69 -12.37 5.71
N GLU A 158 3.50 -11.39 5.33
CA GLU A 158 3.89 -11.03 3.97
C GLU A 158 5.36 -10.56 3.94
N ASP A 159 5.97 -10.52 2.75
CA ASP A 159 7.34 -10.00 2.61
C ASP A 159 7.34 -8.48 2.81
N ILE A 160 8.24 -7.99 3.66
CA ILE A 160 8.32 -6.57 4.04
C ILE A 160 9.63 -5.99 3.57
N ASP A 161 9.56 -5.08 2.62
CA ASP A 161 10.71 -4.32 2.13
C ASP A 161 10.95 -3.08 2.99
N GLY A 162 12.20 -2.86 3.35
CA GLY A 162 12.63 -1.68 4.07
C GLY A 162 12.81 -0.47 3.17
N THR A 163 12.37 0.68 3.67
CA THR A 163 12.62 1.96 3.01
C THR A 163 14.02 2.44 3.38
N ILE A 164 14.91 2.51 2.40
CA ILE A 164 16.31 2.92 2.58
C ILE A 164 16.45 4.41 2.26
N ASP A 165 16.83 5.20 3.26
CA ASP A 165 17.30 6.57 3.08
C ASP A 165 18.83 6.58 3.06
N GLU A 166 19.37 6.63 1.84
CA GLU A 166 20.81 6.59 1.60
C GLU A 166 21.53 7.87 2.08
N SER A 167 20.83 9.00 2.15
CA SER A 167 21.42 10.28 2.58
C SER A 167 21.61 10.32 4.09
N ASN A 168 20.63 9.80 4.83
CA ASN A 168 20.67 9.74 6.29
C ASN A 168 21.21 8.41 6.84
N LYS A 169 21.45 7.43 5.95
CA LYS A 169 21.87 6.06 6.31
C LYS A 169 20.89 5.41 7.29
N THR A 170 19.60 5.57 7.03
CA THR A 170 18.54 4.96 7.84
C THR A 170 17.72 3.98 7.02
N ILE A 171 17.24 2.93 7.67
CA ILE A 171 16.29 1.98 7.06
C ILE A 171 15.11 1.85 8.00
N THR A 172 13.90 2.00 7.48
CA THR A 172 12.67 1.86 8.26
C THR A 172 11.81 0.74 7.71
N LEU A 173 11.34 -0.14 8.59
CA LEU A 173 10.37 -1.20 8.28
C LEU A 173 9.19 -1.10 9.23
N ASN A 174 7.98 -1.30 8.72
CA ASN A 174 6.78 -1.39 9.53
C ASN A 174 6.24 -2.82 9.47
N VAL A 175 6.24 -3.51 10.60
CA VAL A 175 5.79 -4.91 10.71
C VAL A 175 4.38 -5.00 11.30
N PRO A 176 3.66 -6.11 11.08
CA PRO A 176 2.40 -6.38 11.75
C PRO A 176 2.52 -6.28 13.27
N PHE A 177 1.46 -5.87 13.96
CA PHE A 177 1.50 -5.65 15.42
C PHE A 177 1.91 -6.91 16.19
N GLY A 178 1.42 -8.08 15.76
CA GLY A 178 1.72 -9.36 16.40
C GLY A 178 3.13 -9.89 16.11
N ALA A 179 3.90 -9.24 15.22
CA ALA A 179 5.22 -9.73 14.83
C ALA A 179 6.21 -9.76 16.01
N ALA A 180 6.95 -10.87 16.10
CA ALA A 180 7.99 -11.06 17.11
C ALA A 180 9.27 -10.32 16.70
N ILE A 181 9.45 -9.08 17.17
CA ILE A 181 10.59 -8.24 16.76
C ILE A 181 11.92 -8.56 17.44
N THR A 182 11.92 -9.43 18.46
CA THR A 182 13.14 -9.74 19.25
C THR A 182 14.06 -10.76 18.57
N ALA A 183 13.66 -11.34 17.44
CA ALA A 183 14.43 -12.35 16.73
C ALA A 183 14.11 -12.37 15.22
N LEU A 184 13.96 -11.21 14.58
CA LEU A 184 13.73 -11.13 13.13
C LEU A 184 15.02 -11.42 12.36
N ILE A 185 14.88 -12.07 11.22
CA ILE A 185 15.97 -12.49 10.35
C ILE A 185 15.89 -11.68 9.04
N PRO A 186 16.70 -10.63 8.85
CA PRO A 186 16.66 -9.83 7.64
C PRO A 186 17.42 -10.48 6.49
N THR A 187 16.91 -10.30 5.28
CA THR A 187 17.66 -10.48 4.03
C THR A 187 18.24 -9.13 3.61
N ILE A 188 19.57 -9.08 3.48
CA ILE A 188 20.32 -7.86 3.19
C ILE A 188 21.10 -8.06 1.88
N GLU A 189 20.90 -7.15 0.93
CA GLU A 189 21.72 -7.03 -0.27
C GLU A 189 22.68 -5.84 -0.12
N LEU A 190 23.94 -6.04 -0.52
CA LEU A 190 25.03 -5.09 -0.34
C LEU A 190 25.70 -4.78 -1.69
N SER A 191 26.38 -3.64 -1.77
CA SER A 191 27.28 -3.33 -2.89
C SER A 191 28.39 -4.38 -3.06
N ASP A 192 28.85 -4.61 -4.29
CA ASP A 192 29.82 -5.65 -4.65
C ASP A 192 31.04 -5.68 -3.72
N GLY A 193 31.26 -6.84 -3.08
CA GLY A 193 32.39 -7.07 -2.18
C GLY A 193 32.27 -6.43 -0.79
N ALA A 194 31.16 -5.76 -0.49
CA ALA A 194 30.87 -5.28 0.86
C ALA A 194 30.29 -6.39 1.75
N SER A 195 30.41 -6.18 3.07
CA SER A 195 29.88 -7.05 4.11
C SER A 195 29.18 -6.22 5.19
N SER A 196 28.27 -6.82 5.96
CA SER A 196 27.57 -6.15 7.06
C SER A 196 27.72 -6.89 8.39
N THR A 197 27.74 -6.12 9.48
CA THR A 197 27.62 -6.61 10.86
C THR A 197 26.52 -5.83 11.57
N PRO A 198 25.41 -6.46 12.00
CA PRO A 198 25.09 -7.89 11.84
C PRO A 198 24.99 -8.36 10.38
N SER A 199 25.23 -9.65 10.15
CA SER A 199 25.17 -10.24 8.81
C SER A 199 23.74 -10.57 8.41
N SER A 200 23.48 -10.55 7.11
CA SER A 200 22.24 -11.09 6.51
C SER A 200 21.93 -12.49 7.03
N ASN A 201 20.65 -12.83 7.13
CA ASN A 201 20.14 -14.13 7.53
C ASN A 201 20.49 -14.55 8.97
N THR A 202 20.70 -13.59 9.87
CA THR A 202 20.88 -13.84 11.31
C THR A 202 19.74 -13.26 12.14
N ALA A 203 19.35 -13.92 13.23
CA ALA A 203 18.29 -13.43 14.11
C ALA A 203 18.79 -12.22 14.92
N ILE A 204 18.04 -11.13 14.88
CA ILE A 204 18.38 -9.84 15.47
C ILE A 204 17.18 -9.31 16.27
N ASP A 205 17.47 -8.69 17.41
CA ASP A 205 16.50 -8.01 18.25
C ASP A 205 16.34 -6.55 17.80
N PHE A 206 15.16 -6.23 17.26
CA PHE A 206 14.77 -4.88 16.84
C PHE A 206 13.82 -4.20 17.82
N SER A 207 13.81 -4.60 19.09
CA SER A 207 13.10 -3.87 20.17
C SER A 207 13.59 -2.43 20.35
N SER A 208 14.78 -2.12 19.83
CA SER A 208 15.31 -0.78 19.66
C SER A 208 16.01 -0.67 18.29
N ALA A 209 16.34 0.55 17.86
CA ALA A 209 17.06 0.76 16.62
C ALA A 209 18.42 0.03 16.63
N VAL A 210 18.73 -0.69 15.54
CA VAL A 210 19.94 -1.50 15.40
C VAL A 210 20.87 -0.88 14.37
N ASN A 211 22.14 -0.74 14.71
CA ASN A 211 23.15 -0.25 13.78
C ASN A 211 23.80 -1.41 13.02
N PHE A 212 23.80 -1.31 11.70
CA PHE A 212 24.51 -2.21 10.79
C PHE A 212 25.77 -1.51 10.28
N GLU A 213 26.93 -1.99 10.69
CA GLU A 213 28.21 -1.56 10.12
C GLU A 213 28.41 -2.26 8.77
N VAL A 214 28.56 -1.48 7.71
CA VAL A 214 28.86 -1.97 6.35
C VAL A 214 30.31 -1.67 6.03
N SER A 215 31.08 -2.73 5.79
CA SER A 215 32.51 -2.69 5.46
C SER A 215 32.69 -2.98 3.97
N ALA A 216 33.30 -2.04 3.26
CA ALA A 216 33.69 -2.22 1.85
C ALA A 216 34.93 -3.10 1.72
N GLN A 217 35.28 -3.46 0.48
CA GLN A 217 36.45 -4.30 0.20
C GLN A 217 37.76 -3.62 0.59
N ASP A 218 37.82 -2.28 0.56
CA ASP A 218 38.96 -1.48 1.01
C ASP A 218 39.05 -1.33 2.54
N ASN A 219 38.17 -2.01 3.28
CA ASN A 219 38.00 -1.93 4.74
C ASN A 219 37.49 -0.59 5.28
N SER A 220 37.09 0.35 4.42
CA SER A 220 36.36 1.52 4.88
C SER A 220 34.95 1.13 5.32
N THR A 221 34.41 1.81 6.33
CA THR A 221 33.10 1.46 6.92
C THR A 221 32.11 2.63 6.92
N THR A 222 30.82 2.31 6.98
CA THR A 222 29.72 3.24 7.29
C THR A 222 28.70 2.52 8.16
N SER A 223 27.88 3.25 8.92
CA SER A 223 26.82 2.65 9.72
C SER A 223 25.44 3.02 9.17
N TYR A 224 24.56 2.04 9.06
CA TYR A 224 23.13 2.24 8.80
C TYR A 224 22.34 2.00 10.09
N THR A 225 21.42 2.90 10.44
CA THR A 225 20.49 2.68 11.56
C THR A 225 19.18 2.11 11.03
N VAL A 226 18.87 0.88 11.44
CA VAL A 226 17.64 0.18 11.09
C VAL A 226 16.63 0.30 12.22
N THR A 227 15.44 0.82 11.91
CA THR A 227 14.33 0.95 12.86
C THR A 227 13.15 0.12 12.37
N VAL A 228 12.64 -0.76 13.25
CA VAL A 228 11.45 -1.56 12.99
C VAL A 228 10.34 -1.06 13.90
N THR A 229 9.22 -0.66 13.31
CA THR A 229 8.00 -0.25 14.04
C THR A 229 6.90 -1.28 13.86
N ARG A 230 5.95 -1.35 14.79
CA ARG A 230 4.74 -2.16 14.68
C ARG A 230 3.57 -1.31 14.23
N ASN A 231 2.69 -1.88 13.40
CA ASN A 231 1.42 -1.23 13.05
C ASN A 231 0.39 -1.36 14.18
N GLU A 232 0.43 -0.48 15.18
CA GLU A 232 -0.42 -0.60 16.39
C GLU A 232 -1.89 -0.16 16.21
N SER A 233 -2.25 0.42 15.07
CA SER A 233 -3.51 1.16 14.88
C SER A 233 -4.76 0.31 15.20
N ASP A 234 -4.85 -0.88 14.63
CA ASP A 234 -6.02 -1.74 14.81
C ASP A 234 -6.09 -2.31 16.24
N TYR A 235 -4.96 -2.74 16.83
CA TYR A 235 -4.91 -3.17 18.24
C TYR A 235 -5.32 -2.06 19.20
N ALA A 236 -4.81 -0.84 18.99
CA ALA A 236 -5.15 0.32 19.80
C ALA A 236 -6.65 0.63 19.70
N THR A 237 -7.24 0.45 18.51
CA THR A 237 -8.69 0.60 18.30
C THR A 237 -9.50 -0.44 19.05
N LEU A 238 -9.11 -1.72 18.98
CA LEU A 238 -9.77 -2.78 19.75
C LEU A 238 -9.69 -2.48 21.26
N ARG A 239 -8.52 -2.05 21.74
CA ARG A 239 -8.37 -1.62 23.14
C ARG A 239 -9.27 -0.44 23.48
N ALA A 240 -9.36 0.57 22.62
CA ALA A 240 -10.25 1.71 22.82
C ALA A 240 -11.73 1.29 22.89
N ILE A 241 -12.18 0.36 22.03
CA ILE A 241 -13.54 -0.20 22.08
C ILE A 241 -13.77 -0.91 23.42
N TYR A 242 -12.83 -1.72 23.87
CA TYR A 242 -12.95 -2.43 25.15
C TYR A 242 -13.02 -1.46 26.34
N ASP A 243 -12.07 -0.53 26.42
CA ASP A 243 -11.92 0.40 27.55
C ASP A 243 -13.07 1.42 27.62
N ALA A 244 -13.64 1.83 26.48
CA ALA A 244 -14.78 2.73 26.41
C ALA A 244 -16.09 2.10 26.93
N ASN A 245 -16.11 0.78 27.13
CA ASN A 245 -17.30 0.02 27.49
C ASN A 245 -17.09 -0.78 28.79
N PRO A 246 -17.03 -0.13 29.96
CA PRO A 246 -16.85 -0.84 31.21
C PRO A 246 -18.01 -1.80 31.46
N GLY A 247 -17.69 -3.07 31.74
CA GLY A 247 -18.70 -4.13 31.93
C GLY A 247 -19.15 -4.84 30.66
N ASN A 248 -18.50 -4.57 29.52
CA ASN A 248 -18.65 -5.41 28.33
C ASN A 248 -18.28 -6.88 28.61
N THR A 249 -18.73 -7.78 27.75
CA THR A 249 -18.47 -9.23 27.88
C THR A 249 -17.47 -9.77 26.86
N LEU A 250 -16.61 -8.92 26.31
CA LEU A 250 -15.57 -9.35 25.36
C LEU A 250 -14.49 -10.15 26.10
N SER A 251 -14.08 -11.26 25.50
CA SER A 251 -13.08 -12.18 26.05
C SER A 251 -11.65 -11.88 25.59
N TRP A 252 -11.39 -10.65 25.14
CA TRP A 252 -10.10 -10.25 24.57
C TRP A 252 -8.98 -10.24 25.62
N ASP A 253 -7.90 -10.99 25.36
CA ASP A 253 -6.68 -10.98 26.18
C ASP A 253 -5.65 -10.03 25.59
N PHE A 254 -5.57 -8.83 26.17
CA PHE A 254 -4.64 -7.81 25.72
C PHE A 254 -3.15 -8.10 26.02
N ASN A 255 -2.84 -9.19 26.73
CA ASN A 255 -1.46 -9.68 26.84
C ASN A 255 -1.04 -10.49 25.60
N ASN A 256 -2.01 -11.00 24.84
CA ASN A 256 -1.77 -11.60 23.54
C ASN A 256 -1.83 -10.52 22.45
N LEU A 257 -0.73 -10.32 21.72
CA LEU A 257 -0.63 -9.32 20.65
C LEU A 257 -1.26 -9.81 19.33
N ASP A 258 -1.59 -11.10 19.24
CA ASP A 258 -2.28 -11.65 18.07
C ASP A 258 -3.79 -11.37 18.15
N ILE A 259 -4.20 -10.27 17.53
CA ILE A 259 -5.60 -9.82 17.47
C ILE A 259 -6.51 -10.81 16.73
N SER A 260 -5.97 -11.73 15.93
CA SER A 260 -6.78 -12.75 15.25
C SER A 260 -7.37 -13.77 16.22
N THR A 261 -6.86 -13.83 17.45
CA THR A 261 -7.40 -14.67 18.52
C THR A 261 -8.58 -14.02 19.26
N TYR A 262 -8.86 -12.74 18.98
CA TYR A 262 -9.85 -11.97 19.71
C TYR A 262 -11.25 -12.36 19.22
N GLU A 263 -12.13 -12.69 20.17
CA GLU A 263 -13.51 -13.06 19.85
C GLU A 263 -14.19 -12.01 18.96
N GLY A 264 -14.77 -12.45 17.84
CA GLY A 264 -15.50 -11.58 16.92
C GLY A 264 -14.60 -10.71 16.04
N VAL A 265 -13.28 -10.87 16.07
CA VAL A 265 -12.34 -10.17 15.18
C VAL A 265 -11.92 -11.13 14.07
N ASN A 266 -12.16 -10.73 12.81
CA ASN A 266 -11.46 -11.30 11.67
C ASN A 266 -10.42 -10.31 11.18
N SER A 267 -9.22 -10.80 10.84
CA SER A 267 -8.12 -9.97 10.37
C SER A 267 -7.35 -10.63 9.24
N GLU A 268 -6.87 -9.84 8.28
CA GLU A 268 -5.93 -10.22 7.24
C GLU A 268 -4.65 -9.41 7.43
N ASN A 269 -3.49 -10.06 7.54
CA ASN A 269 -2.19 -9.41 7.77
C ASN A 269 -2.19 -8.42 8.97
N ASP A 270 -2.81 -8.82 10.09
CA ASP A 270 -3.05 -7.99 11.30
C ASP A 270 -3.87 -6.72 11.07
N ARG A 271 -4.59 -6.64 9.95
CA ARG A 271 -5.61 -5.62 9.69
C ARG A 271 -6.99 -6.20 9.90
N VAL A 272 -7.80 -5.58 10.75
CA VAL A 272 -9.17 -6.00 11.05
C VAL A 272 -10.04 -5.78 9.81
N THR A 273 -10.61 -6.87 9.31
CA THR A 273 -11.50 -6.87 8.15
C THR A 273 -12.96 -7.05 8.55
N ALA A 274 -13.23 -7.67 9.71
CA ALA A 274 -14.57 -7.77 10.25
C ALA A 274 -14.59 -7.69 11.79
N LEU A 275 -15.60 -7.00 12.32
CA LEU A 275 -15.96 -7.00 13.73
C LEU A 275 -17.39 -7.51 13.92
N THR A 276 -17.52 -8.64 14.62
CA THR A 276 -18.80 -9.24 15.01
C THR A 276 -18.96 -9.18 16.53
N LEU A 277 -19.53 -8.08 17.02
CA LEU A 277 -19.65 -7.77 18.45
C LEU A 277 -21.11 -7.72 18.90
N THR A 278 -21.95 -8.62 18.37
CA THR A 278 -23.36 -8.75 18.74
C THR A 278 -23.52 -9.11 20.23
N ALA A 279 -24.40 -8.40 20.94
CA ALA A 279 -24.73 -8.67 22.34
C ALA A 279 -23.52 -8.71 23.28
N LYS A 280 -22.63 -7.71 23.18
CA LYS A 280 -21.40 -7.60 23.98
C LYS A 280 -21.45 -6.54 25.08
N GLY A 281 -22.60 -5.90 25.26
CA GLY A 281 -22.79 -4.86 26.27
C GLY A 281 -22.05 -3.57 25.93
N LEU A 282 -21.87 -3.29 24.63
CA LEU A 282 -21.25 -2.05 24.17
C LEU A 282 -22.26 -0.90 24.29
N THR A 283 -21.86 0.22 24.88
CA THR A 283 -22.65 1.45 25.02
C THR A 283 -22.06 2.64 24.25
N VAL A 284 -20.77 2.57 23.95
CA VAL A 284 -20.01 3.60 23.23
C VAL A 284 -19.27 2.95 22.07
N LEU A 285 -19.41 3.51 20.87
CA LEU A 285 -18.53 3.24 19.75
C LEU A 285 -17.51 4.40 19.66
N PRO A 286 -16.23 4.20 20.03
CA PRO A 286 -15.25 5.28 20.06
C PRO A 286 -14.83 5.72 18.66
N SER A 287 -14.34 6.96 18.52
CA SER A 287 -13.93 7.56 17.24
C SER A 287 -12.82 6.77 16.53
N GLN A 288 -11.98 6.06 17.29
CA GLN A 288 -10.92 5.18 16.80
C GLN A 288 -11.45 4.08 15.86
N ILE A 289 -12.75 3.79 15.85
CA ILE A 289 -13.33 2.86 14.85
C ILE A 289 -12.95 3.24 13.41
N GLY A 290 -12.76 4.54 13.14
CA GLY A 290 -12.32 5.04 11.84
C GLY A 290 -10.88 4.68 11.46
N ASP A 291 -10.06 4.20 12.41
CA ASP A 291 -8.66 3.82 12.16
C ASP A 291 -8.55 2.39 11.60
N LEU A 292 -9.62 1.58 11.66
CA LEU A 292 -9.68 0.24 11.07
C LEU A 292 -9.81 0.31 9.54
N SER A 293 -8.77 0.76 8.86
CA SER A 293 -8.80 1.12 7.44
C SER A 293 -9.11 -0.03 6.47
N MET A 294 -9.21 -1.27 6.95
CA MET A 294 -9.57 -2.46 6.16
C MET A 294 -10.93 -3.04 6.56
N LEU A 295 -11.63 -2.41 7.50
CA LEU A 295 -12.88 -2.92 8.03
C LEU A 295 -13.96 -2.93 6.93
N SER A 296 -14.43 -4.13 6.61
CA SER A 296 -15.49 -4.35 5.63
C SER A 296 -16.84 -4.65 6.28
N LEU A 297 -16.82 -5.38 7.40
CA LEU A 297 -18.03 -5.80 8.10
C LEU A 297 -18.03 -5.28 9.55
N LEU A 298 -19.09 -4.58 9.95
CA LEU A 298 -19.27 -4.09 11.32
C LEU A 298 -20.65 -4.48 11.85
N TYR A 299 -20.69 -5.52 12.68
CA TYR A 299 -21.90 -6.06 13.28
C TYR A 299 -21.94 -5.76 14.78
N LEU A 300 -22.90 -4.92 15.18
CA LEU A 300 -23.03 -4.37 16.52
C LEU A 300 -24.43 -4.59 17.11
N GLN A 301 -25.21 -5.53 16.57
CA GLN A 301 -26.60 -5.71 16.98
C GLN A 301 -26.74 -6.06 18.47
N ASN A 302 -27.89 -5.74 19.07
CA ASN A 302 -28.24 -6.06 20.45
C ASN A 302 -27.26 -5.50 21.48
N ASN A 303 -26.81 -4.26 21.30
CA ASN A 303 -25.97 -3.55 22.25
C ASN A 303 -26.74 -2.33 22.82
N GLY A 304 -26.06 -1.49 23.59
CA GLY A 304 -26.59 -0.24 24.14
C GLY A 304 -25.98 1.00 23.50
N ILE A 305 -25.53 0.93 22.25
CA ILE A 305 -24.81 2.03 21.58
C ILE A 305 -25.76 3.21 21.36
N GLU A 306 -25.38 4.39 21.87
CA GLU A 306 -26.20 5.60 21.79
C GLU A 306 -25.85 6.52 20.62
N SER A 307 -24.70 6.35 19.97
CA SER A 307 -24.29 7.22 18.86
C SER A 307 -23.21 6.57 18.02
N ILE A 308 -23.17 6.96 16.74
CA ILE A 308 -22.09 6.60 15.80
C ILE A 308 -21.15 7.82 15.65
N PRO A 309 -19.83 7.65 15.83
CA PRO A 309 -18.87 8.75 15.68
C PRO A 309 -18.75 9.20 14.23
N ALA A 310 -18.38 10.47 14.00
CA ALA A 310 -18.24 11.03 12.67
C ALA A 310 -17.11 10.35 11.87
N GLU A 311 -16.09 9.85 12.57
CA GLU A 311 -14.93 9.14 12.04
C GLU A 311 -15.29 7.83 11.32
N ILE A 312 -16.54 7.36 11.42
CA ILE A 312 -17.05 6.29 10.55
C ILE A 312 -16.82 6.60 9.06
N SER A 313 -16.76 7.88 8.68
CA SER A 313 -16.46 8.30 7.31
C SER A 313 -15.10 7.82 6.79
N ASN A 314 -14.15 7.55 7.69
CA ASN A 314 -12.82 7.06 7.31
C ASN A 314 -12.88 5.64 6.71
N LEU A 315 -13.97 4.91 6.95
CA LEU A 315 -14.22 3.57 6.40
C LEU A 315 -14.90 3.59 5.03
N SER A 316 -15.02 4.76 4.40
CA SER A 316 -15.72 4.97 3.12
C SER A 316 -15.26 4.07 1.97
N GLN A 317 -14.00 3.65 1.99
CA GLN A 317 -13.41 2.82 0.94
C GLN A 317 -13.63 1.32 1.17
N THR A 318 -13.96 0.88 2.38
CA THR A 318 -13.92 -0.55 2.75
C THR A 318 -15.23 -1.10 3.32
N LEU A 319 -16.02 -0.29 4.04
CA LEU A 319 -17.20 -0.79 4.75
C LEU A 319 -18.33 -1.13 3.77
N THR A 320 -18.75 -2.40 3.77
CA THR A 320 -19.81 -2.94 2.91
C THR A 320 -21.05 -3.33 3.72
N GLN A 321 -20.89 -3.72 4.98
CA GLN A 321 -22.01 -4.11 5.84
C GLN A 321 -21.93 -3.44 7.21
N PHE A 322 -23.03 -2.80 7.60
CA PHE A 322 -23.16 -2.14 8.89
C PHE A 322 -24.49 -2.51 9.55
N LEU A 323 -24.43 -3.39 10.55
CA LEU A 323 -25.61 -3.93 11.22
C LEU A 323 -25.69 -3.41 12.65
N LEU A 324 -26.69 -2.59 12.93
CA LEU A 324 -26.84 -1.82 14.18
C LEU A 324 -28.13 -2.15 14.93
N SER A 325 -28.88 -3.16 14.49
CA SER A 325 -30.20 -3.52 15.01
C SER A 325 -30.25 -3.60 16.54
N ASN A 326 -31.32 -3.10 17.16
CA ASN A 326 -31.50 -3.10 18.63
C ASN A 326 -30.37 -2.35 19.37
N ASN A 327 -30.16 -1.07 19.03
CA ASN A 327 -29.28 -0.14 19.74
C ASN A 327 -29.96 1.24 19.89
N PRO A 328 -29.96 1.91 21.04
CA PRO A 328 -30.69 3.16 21.27
C PRO A 328 -29.98 4.41 20.68
N LEU A 329 -29.75 4.43 19.36
CA LEU A 329 -28.91 5.41 18.66
C LEU A 329 -29.45 6.85 18.66
N LYS A 330 -30.76 7.06 18.72
CA LYS A 330 -31.45 8.39 18.64
C LYS A 330 -31.27 9.16 17.32
N SER A 331 -30.11 9.04 16.66
CA SER A 331 -29.74 9.70 15.41
C SER A 331 -28.63 8.94 14.68
N ILE A 332 -28.52 9.18 13.37
CA ILE A 332 -27.40 8.73 12.53
C ILE A 332 -26.65 9.97 12.00
N PRO A 333 -25.30 10.01 12.08
CA PRO A 333 -24.53 11.16 11.61
C PRO A 333 -24.62 11.32 10.09
N THR A 334 -24.50 12.55 9.59
CA THR A 334 -24.49 12.83 8.14
C THR A 334 -23.36 12.11 7.38
N GLN A 335 -22.29 11.77 8.09
CA GLN A 335 -21.11 11.05 7.62
C GLN A 335 -21.44 9.63 7.14
N ILE A 336 -22.60 9.06 7.50
CA ILE A 336 -23.04 7.79 6.94
C ILE A 336 -23.04 7.83 5.40
N GLY A 337 -23.42 8.97 4.80
CA GLY A 337 -23.47 9.13 3.35
C GLY A 337 -22.12 9.19 2.65
N THR A 338 -21.00 9.11 3.37
CA THR A 338 -19.68 8.93 2.74
C THR A 338 -19.35 7.46 2.50
N LEU A 339 -20.10 6.52 3.08
CA LEU A 339 -19.88 5.08 2.95
C LEU A 339 -20.40 4.56 1.61
N THR A 340 -19.87 5.06 0.50
CA THR A 340 -20.40 4.79 -0.83
C THR A 340 -20.31 3.33 -1.26
N ASN A 341 -19.48 2.52 -0.60
CA ASN A 341 -19.37 1.07 -0.81
C ASN A 341 -20.33 0.24 0.07
N LEU A 342 -21.17 0.88 0.89
CA LEU A 342 -22.10 0.19 1.77
C LEU A 342 -23.22 -0.48 0.96
N GLU A 343 -23.36 -1.79 1.14
CA GLU A 343 -24.36 -2.63 0.49
C GLU A 343 -25.51 -2.99 1.44
N PHE A 344 -25.22 -3.16 2.73
CA PHE A 344 -26.21 -3.57 3.74
C PHE A 344 -26.18 -2.63 4.94
N LEU A 345 -27.31 -1.98 5.22
CA LEU A 345 -27.51 -1.14 6.39
C LEU A 345 -28.77 -1.60 7.16
N ASP A 346 -28.56 -2.10 8.37
CA ASP A 346 -29.66 -2.50 9.26
C ASP A 346 -29.74 -1.59 10.49
N LEU A 347 -30.82 -0.82 10.56
CA LEU A 347 -31.16 0.12 11.63
C LEU A 347 -32.49 -0.28 12.31
N PHE A 348 -32.85 -1.56 12.24
CA PHE A 348 -34.04 -2.08 12.92
C PHE A 348 -34.03 -1.75 14.41
N ASN A 349 -35.11 -1.13 14.90
CA ASN A 349 -35.31 -0.84 16.31
C ASN A 349 -34.10 -0.11 16.94
N THR A 350 -33.81 1.10 16.44
CA THR A 350 -32.65 1.91 16.86
C THR A 350 -32.99 3.26 17.48
N ASP A 351 -34.26 3.50 17.81
CA ASP A 351 -34.78 4.74 18.40
C ASP A 351 -34.44 6.02 17.60
N ILE A 352 -34.08 5.89 16.31
CA ILE A 352 -33.68 7.04 15.50
C ILE A 352 -34.88 7.94 15.18
N THR A 353 -34.67 9.25 15.32
CA THR A 353 -35.73 10.25 15.11
C THR A 353 -35.69 10.90 13.72
N THR A 354 -34.54 10.84 13.05
CA THR A 354 -34.32 11.40 11.70
C THR A 354 -33.32 10.57 10.91
N ILE A 355 -33.49 10.53 9.59
CA ILE A 355 -32.48 10.04 8.62
C ILE A 355 -31.86 11.25 7.90
N PRO A 356 -30.52 11.38 7.83
CA PRO A 356 -29.89 12.49 7.10
C PRO A 356 -30.12 12.36 5.59
N SER A 357 -30.27 13.48 4.88
CA SER A 357 -30.42 13.48 3.41
C SER A 357 -29.24 12.84 2.68
N THR A 358 -28.05 12.82 3.30
CA THR A 358 -26.87 12.15 2.79
C THR A 358 -27.03 10.63 2.64
N ILE A 359 -28.10 10.03 3.18
CA ILE A 359 -28.43 8.61 2.92
C ILE A 359 -28.53 8.33 1.41
N GLY A 360 -29.02 9.29 0.62
CA GLY A 360 -29.15 9.14 -0.83
C GLY A 360 -27.84 9.07 -1.59
N ASN A 361 -26.69 9.22 -0.92
CA ASN A 361 -25.37 9.04 -1.53
C ASN A 361 -24.89 7.58 -1.52
N LEU A 362 -25.61 6.68 -0.82
CA LEU A 362 -25.25 5.26 -0.70
C LEU A 362 -25.63 4.50 -1.97
N ASN A 363 -25.00 4.86 -3.09
CA ASN A 363 -25.39 4.38 -4.41
C ASN A 363 -25.24 2.86 -4.58
N ASN A 364 -24.40 2.19 -3.78
CA ASN A 364 -24.25 0.72 -3.80
C ASN A 364 -25.17 -0.02 -2.81
N LEU A 365 -26.05 0.69 -2.10
CA LEU A 365 -26.89 0.07 -1.07
C LEU A 365 -27.90 -0.87 -1.70
N ILE A 366 -27.85 -2.15 -1.31
CA ILE A 366 -28.70 -3.23 -1.78
C ILE A 366 -29.89 -3.43 -0.83
N SER A 367 -29.65 -3.33 0.48
CA SER A 367 -30.64 -3.59 1.52
C SER A 367 -30.62 -2.53 2.61
N LEU A 368 -31.79 -1.97 2.88
CA LEU A 368 -32.02 -1.00 3.94
C LEU A 368 -33.19 -1.43 4.83
N ASN A 369 -32.94 -1.52 6.12
CA ASN A 369 -33.96 -1.80 7.12
C ASN A 369 -34.06 -0.66 8.13
N LEU A 370 -35.20 0.03 8.14
CA LEU A 370 -35.53 1.13 9.07
C LEU A 370 -36.72 0.77 9.97
N SER A 371 -37.09 -0.51 10.01
CA SER A 371 -38.27 -0.99 10.73
C SER A 371 -38.18 -0.71 12.23
N GLN A 372 -39.34 -0.54 12.87
CA GLN A 372 -39.49 -0.35 14.32
C GLN A 372 -38.76 0.87 14.89
N ASN A 373 -38.59 1.93 14.10
CA ASN A 373 -38.17 3.24 14.58
C ASN A 373 -39.40 4.12 14.76
N PHE A 374 -40.15 3.91 15.83
CA PHE A 374 -41.47 4.52 16.03
C PHE A 374 -41.44 6.04 16.22
N ASP A 375 -40.30 6.59 16.65
CA ASP A 375 -40.08 8.03 16.84
C ASP A 375 -39.50 8.74 15.59
N LEU A 376 -39.27 8.01 14.50
CA LEU A 376 -38.80 8.57 13.25
C LEU A 376 -39.86 9.50 12.65
N THR A 377 -39.49 10.76 12.36
CA THR A 377 -40.47 11.77 11.91
C THR A 377 -40.75 11.73 10.40
N GLY A 378 -39.92 11.01 9.63
CA GLY A 378 -40.02 10.92 8.18
C GLY A 378 -38.70 10.52 7.51
N LEU A 379 -38.78 10.21 6.22
CA LEU A 379 -37.61 9.94 5.37
C LEU A 379 -37.31 11.16 4.47
N PRO A 380 -36.04 11.47 4.18
CA PRO A 380 -35.67 12.49 3.22
C PRO A 380 -36.07 12.07 1.79
N SER A 381 -36.32 13.05 0.90
CA SER A 381 -36.60 12.81 -0.53
C SER A 381 -35.49 12.03 -1.24
N GLU A 382 -34.26 12.22 -0.77
CA GLU A 382 -33.03 11.60 -1.27
C GLU A 382 -33.01 10.08 -1.08
N ILE A 383 -33.95 9.50 -0.33
CA ILE A 383 -34.15 8.05 -0.30
C ILE A 383 -34.38 7.49 -1.71
N GLY A 384 -35.02 8.27 -2.60
CA GLY A 384 -35.26 7.89 -3.99
C GLY A 384 -34.02 7.88 -4.88
N ASN A 385 -32.85 8.27 -4.38
CA ASN A 385 -31.58 8.22 -5.10
C ASN A 385 -30.84 6.89 -4.92
N LEU A 386 -31.37 5.96 -4.11
CA LEU A 386 -30.75 4.66 -3.85
C LEU A 386 -30.98 3.71 -5.03
N ASP A 387 -30.34 4.00 -6.16
CA ASP A 387 -30.61 3.35 -7.45
C ASP A 387 -30.43 1.82 -7.42
N ASN A 388 -29.50 1.28 -6.61
CA ASN A 388 -29.24 -0.16 -6.48
C ASN A 388 -30.06 -0.85 -5.38
N LEU A 389 -30.97 -0.15 -4.70
CA LEU A 389 -31.71 -0.72 -3.58
C LEU A 389 -32.71 -1.77 -4.08
N THR A 390 -32.54 -3.00 -3.59
CA THR A 390 -33.41 -4.13 -3.94
C THR A 390 -34.35 -4.51 -2.81
N ARG A 391 -34.01 -4.18 -1.57
CA ARG A 391 -34.78 -4.53 -0.37
C ARG A 391 -34.95 -3.33 0.55
N LEU A 392 -36.21 -2.98 0.82
CA LEU A 392 -36.57 -1.91 1.75
C LEU A 392 -37.61 -2.42 2.76
N SER A 393 -37.30 -2.29 4.05
CA SER A 393 -38.23 -2.61 5.14
C SER A 393 -38.47 -1.41 6.04
N LEU A 394 -39.74 -1.03 6.17
CA LEU A 394 -40.25 0.12 6.91
C LEU A 394 -41.41 -0.31 7.85
N ILE A 395 -41.31 -1.50 8.46
CA ILE A 395 -42.36 -2.00 9.35
C ILE A 395 -42.52 -1.05 10.53
N GLY A 396 -43.75 -0.68 10.90
CA GLY A 396 -43.95 0.24 12.03
C GLY A 396 -43.69 1.71 11.70
N ALA A 397 -43.61 2.08 10.42
CA ALA A 397 -43.39 3.47 10.00
C ALA A 397 -44.63 4.33 10.28
N ASN A 398 -44.66 5.02 11.43
CA ASN A 398 -45.76 5.91 11.82
C ASN A 398 -45.60 7.34 11.26
N TYR A 399 -44.99 7.48 10.09
CA TYR A 399 -44.63 8.75 9.45
C TYR A 399 -44.99 8.74 7.96
N PRO A 400 -45.14 9.93 7.32
CA PRO A 400 -45.42 10.01 5.90
C PRO A 400 -44.33 9.34 5.06
N ILE A 401 -44.75 8.41 4.20
CA ILE A 401 -43.88 7.77 3.21
C ILE A 401 -43.64 8.75 2.04
N PRO A 402 -42.39 9.13 1.71
CA PRO A 402 -42.13 10.09 0.65
C PRO A 402 -42.49 9.52 -0.72
N THR A 403 -42.86 10.41 -1.64
CA THR A 403 -43.29 10.00 -3.00
C THR A 403 -42.16 9.39 -3.82
N GLU A 404 -40.93 9.76 -3.47
CA GLU A 404 -39.66 9.38 -4.07
C GLU A 404 -39.31 7.90 -3.86
N ILE A 405 -40.02 7.18 -2.97
CA ILE A 405 -39.95 5.70 -2.94
C ILE A 405 -40.30 5.10 -4.31
N GLY A 406 -41.17 5.76 -5.08
CA GLY A 406 -41.50 5.35 -6.44
C GLY A 406 -40.34 5.41 -7.44
N ASN A 407 -39.22 6.05 -7.09
CA ASN A 407 -38.03 6.14 -7.94
C ASN A 407 -37.09 4.93 -7.78
N LEU A 408 -37.30 4.07 -6.80
CA LEU A 408 -36.46 2.90 -6.49
C LEU A 408 -36.68 1.77 -7.51
N SER A 409 -36.32 1.98 -8.77
CA SER A 409 -36.71 1.11 -9.89
C SER A 409 -36.25 -0.34 -9.77
N ASN A 410 -35.15 -0.61 -9.05
CA ASN A 410 -34.61 -1.96 -8.82
C ASN A 410 -35.20 -2.67 -7.57
N LEU A 411 -36.20 -2.07 -6.91
CA LEU A 411 -36.75 -2.61 -5.67
C LEU A 411 -37.56 -3.89 -5.95
N THR A 412 -37.13 -5.00 -5.35
CA THR A 412 -37.77 -6.32 -5.48
C THR A 412 -38.60 -6.70 -4.25
N PHE A 413 -38.31 -6.08 -3.10
CA PHE A 413 -38.99 -6.32 -1.84
C PHE A 413 -39.29 -5.02 -1.12
N LEU A 414 -40.55 -4.83 -0.76
CA LEU A 414 -41.02 -3.71 0.04
C LEU A 414 -41.92 -4.19 1.17
N ASN A 415 -41.54 -3.85 2.40
CA ASN A 415 -42.36 -4.12 3.57
C ASN A 415 -42.81 -2.82 4.25
N LEU A 416 -44.11 -2.58 4.23
CA LEU A 416 -44.83 -1.44 4.82
C LEU A 416 -45.89 -1.93 5.81
N SER A 417 -45.69 -3.09 6.43
CA SER A 417 -46.62 -3.63 7.41
C SER A 417 -46.65 -2.77 8.68
N ASN A 418 -47.83 -2.59 9.26
CA ASN A 418 -48.05 -1.76 10.45
C ASN A 418 -47.53 -0.31 10.32
N ALA A 419 -47.63 0.30 9.14
CA ALA A 419 -47.12 1.65 8.86
C ALA A 419 -48.23 2.72 8.94
N ASP A 420 -49.28 2.46 9.72
CA ASP A 420 -50.46 3.33 9.91
C ASP A 420 -51.07 3.87 8.60
N LEU A 421 -51.01 3.08 7.52
CA LEU A 421 -51.46 3.53 6.20
C LEU A 421 -52.98 3.50 6.11
N SER A 422 -53.62 4.67 6.00
CA SER A 422 -55.06 4.80 5.75
C SER A 422 -55.45 4.58 4.29
N SER A 423 -54.48 4.59 3.38
CA SER A 423 -54.68 4.39 1.95
C SER A 423 -53.50 3.67 1.32
N PHE A 424 -53.76 2.95 0.24
CA PHE A 424 -52.70 2.30 -0.52
C PHE A 424 -51.70 3.33 -1.06
N PRO A 425 -50.38 3.15 -0.90
CA PRO A 425 -49.37 4.09 -1.37
C PRO A 425 -49.21 3.99 -2.89
N THR A 426 -49.93 4.82 -3.65
CA THR A 426 -49.99 4.70 -5.13
C THR A 426 -48.65 4.85 -5.85
N GLN A 427 -47.65 5.44 -5.21
CA GLN A 427 -46.31 5.63 -5.75
C GLN A 427 -45.57 4.30 -5.93
N VAL A 428 -45.89 3.27 -5.14
CA VAL A 428 -45.27 1.93 -5.29
C VAL A 428 -45.74 1.19 -6.55
N LEU A 429 -46.80 1.68 -7.21
CA LEU A 429 -47.34 1.07 -8.43
C LEU A 429 -46.46 1.26 -9.67
N GLY A 430 -45.43 2.11 -9.56
CA GLY A 430 -44.38 2.27 -10.59
C GLY A 430 -43.20 1.31 -10.44
N LEU A 431 -43.11 0.55 -9.34
CA LEU A 431 -42.00 -0.35 -9.02
C LEU A 431 -42.18 -1.70 -9.72
N THR A 432 -42.03 -1.73 -11.04
CA THR A 432 -42.37 -2.92 -11.86
C THR A 432 -41.54 -4.16 -11.57
N ASP A 433 -40.38 -4.02 -10.93
CA ASP A 433 -39.49 -5.13 -10.54
C ASP A 433 -39.86 -5.74 -9.18
N LEU A 434 -40.88 -5.20 -8.51
CA LEU A 434 -41.32 -5.66 -7.20
C LEU A 434 -41.84 -7.10 -7.27
N THR A 435 -41.27 -7.97 -6.45
CA THR A 435 -41.61 -9.39 -6.33
C THR A 435 -42.38 -9.71 -5.05
N GLU A 436 -42.16 -8.95 -3.99
CA GLU A 436 -42.89 -9.10 -2.72
C GLU A 436 -43.31 -7.74 -2.17
N LEU A 437 -44.60 -7.61 -1.86
CA LEU A 437 -45.20 -6.42 -1.27
C LEU A 437 -45.99 -6.80 -0.01
N TYR A 438 -45.56 -6.27 1.13
CA TYR A 438 -46.21 -6.47 2.41
C TYR A 438 -46.84 -5.16 2.90
N LEU A 439 -48.15 -5.20 3.11
CA LEU A 439 -48.99 -4.09 3.58
C LEU A 439 -49.88 -4.54 4.74
N SER A 440 -49.50 -5.61 5.46
CA SER A 440 -50.30 -6.19 6.54
C SER A 440 -50.46 -5.25 7.72
N GLY A 441 -51.60 -5.28 8.42
CA GLY A 441 -51.78 -4.52 9.65
C GLY A 441 -51.90 -3.01 9.45
N ASN A 442 -52.50 -2.57 8.34
CA ASN A 442 -52.79 -1.16 8.05
C ASN A 442 -54.31 -0.90 8.10
N THR A 443 -54.76 0.30 7.70
CA THR A 443 -56.19 0.65 7.62
C THR A 443 -56.66 0.89 6.18
N ILE A 444 -56.01 0.22 5.22
CA ILE A 444 -56.28 0.38 3.78
C ILE A 444 -57.67 -0.17 3.45
N ALA A 445 -58.51 0.68 2.83
CA ALA A 445 -59.87 0.31 2.43
C ALA A 445 -59.98 -0.22 0.99
N THR A 446 -59.09 0.23 0.10
CA THR A 446 -59.15 -0.11 -1.33
C THR A 446 -57.76 -0.27 -1.92
N VAL A 447 -57.60 -1.27 -2.79
CA VAL A 447 -56.40 -1.43 -3.64
C VAL A 447 -56.65 -0.76 -5.01
N PRO A 448 -55.77 0.12 -5.49
CA PRO A 448 -55.92 0.77 -6.80
C PRO A 448 -55.78 -0.19 -7.98
N THR A 449 -56.42 0.12 -9.10
CA THR A 449 -56.34 -0.70 -10.34
C THR A 449 -54.92 -0.81 -10.89
N GLY A 450 -54.05 0.18 -10.62
CA GLY A 450 -52.65 0.15 -11.01
C GLY A 450 -51.84 -0.98 -10.38
N ILE A 451 -52.38 -1.71 -9.38
CA ILE A 451 -51.74 -2.93 -8.85
C ILE A 451 -51.39 -3.93 -9.95
N GLY A 452 -52.22 -4.02 -11.00
CA GLY A 452 -51.98 -4.91 -12.14
C GLY A 452 -50.77 -4.56 -12.99
N ASN A 453 -50.10 -3.43 -12.74
CA ASN A 453 -48.83 -3.08 -13.40
C ASN A 453 -47.63 -3.83 -12.80
N LEU A 454 -47.75 -4.36 -11.57
CA LEU A 454 -46.66 -5.06 -10.87
C LEU A 454 -46.56 -6.51 -11.35
N THR A 455 -46.32 -6.73 -12.64
CA THR A 455 -46.41 -8.07 -13.26
C THR A 455 -45.39 -9.08 -12.72
N ASN A 456 -44.31 -8.61 -12.08
CA ASN A 456 -43.32 -9.47 -11.41
C ASN A 456 -43.71 -9.86 -9.97
N LEU A 457 -44.82 -9.33 -9.45
CA LEU A 457 -45.24 -9.55 -8.07
C LEU A 457 -45.64 -11.01 -7.87
N SER A 458 -44.92 -11.67 -6.96
CA SER A 458 -45.11 -13.07 -6.58
C SER A 458 -45.83 -13.24 -5.25
N LYS A 459 -45.69 -12.26 -4.34
CA LYS A 459 -46.35 -12.26 -3.04
C LYS A 459 -46.97 -10.92 -2.73
N LEU A 460 -48.26 -10.93 -2.38
CA LEU A 460 -49.00 -9.76 -1.97
C LEU A 460 -49.71 -10.03 -0.64
N PHE A 461 -49.24 -9.37 0.41
CA PHE A 461 -49.83 -9.45 1.75
C PHE A 461 -50.60 -8.17 2.07
N LEU A 462 -51.91 -8.33 2.23
CA LEU A 462 -52.90 -7.29 2.53
C LEU A 462 -53.76 -7.68 3.74
N ASP A 463 -53.32 -8.67 4.51
CA ASP A 463 -54.06 -9.14 5.67
C ASP A 463 -54.15 -8.08 6.77
N SER A 464 -55.14 -8.22 7.64
CA SER A 464 -55.35 -7.32 8.78
C SER A 464 -55.47 -5.85 8.33
N ASN A 465 -56.32 -5.61 7.33
CA ASN A 465 -56.66 -4.29 6.80
C ASN A 465 -58.18 -4.03 6.90
N SER A 466 -58.66 -2.94 6.30
CA SER A 466 -60.08 -2.58 6.25
C SER A 466 -60.66 -2.69 4.83
N LEU A 467 -60.16 -3.64 4.03
CA LEU A 467 -60.53 -3.74 2.62
C LEU A 467 -62.04 -3.95 2.44
N THR A 468 -62.65 -3.18 1.54
CA THR A 468 -64.06 -3.33 1.18
C THR A 468 -64.25 -4.02 -0.17
N SER A 469 -63.24 -3.96 -1.02
CA SER A 469 -63.23 -4.58 -2.35
C SER A 469 -61.80 -4.77 -2.86
N LEU A 470 -61.67 -5.63 -3.87
CA LEU A 470 -60.43 -5.82 -4.64
C LEU A 470 -60.67 -5.48 -6.12
N PRO A 471 -59.72 -4.81 -6.81
CA PRO A 471 -59.80 -4.56 -8.23
C PRO A 471 -59.56 -5.84 -9.03
N THR A 472 -60.24 -6.01 -10.16
CA THR A 472 -60.05 -7.18 -11.04
C THR A 472 -58.63 -7.27 -11.59
N GLN A 473 -57.88 -6.17 -11.61
CA GLN A 473 -56.49 -6.08 -12.07
C GLN A 473 -55.50 -6.88 -11.23
N ILE A 474 -55.87 -7.36 -10.03
CA ILE A 474 -55.05 -8.36 -9.32
C ILE A 474 -54.87 -9.64 -10.17
N ALA A 475 -55.83 -9.97 -11.04
CA ALA A 475 -55.70 -11.08 -11.98
C ALA A 475 -54.63 -10.87 -13.08
N ASN A 476 -54.11 -9.65 -13.24
CA ASN A 476 -53.00 -9.38 -14.16
C ASN A 476 -51.62 -9.77 -13.59
N LEU A 477 -51.55 -10.11 -12.29
CA LEU A 477 -50.32 -10.49 -11.62
C LEU A 477 -49.95 -11.93 -11.99
N SER A 478 -49.42 -12.13 -13.20
CA SER A 478 -49.17 -13.47 -13.77
C SER A 478 -48.16 -14.33 -13.00
N ASN A 479 -47.33 -13.71 -12.15
CA ASN A 479 -46.34 -14.40 -11.33
C ASN A 479 -46.81 -14.60 -9.88
N LEU A 480 -48.04 -14.21 -9.54
CA LEU A 480 -48.55 -14.28 -8.17
C LEU A 480 -48.62 -15.74 -7.71
N THR A 481 -48.01 -16.02 -6.57
CA THR A 481 -48.01 -17.34 -5.92
C THR A 481 -48.71 -17.30 -4.56
N GLU A 482 -48.76 -16.12 -3.94
CA GLU A 482 -49.41 -15.94 -2.65
C GLU A 482 -50.13 -14.59 -2.57
N LEU A 483 -51.43 -14.66 -2.26
CA LEU A 483 -52.27 -13.52 -1.94
C LEU A 483 -52.86 -13.74 -0.54
N ASN A 484 -52.51 -12.88 0.42
CA ASN A 484 -53.11 -12.92 1.74
C ASN A 484 -54.00 -11.71 1.97
N ILE A 485 -55.29 -11.96 2.16
CA ILE A 485 -56.34 -10.97 2.44
C ILE A 485 -57.15 -11.33 3.69
N THR A 486 -56.62 -12.20 4.55
CA THR A 486 -57.25 -12.56 5.82
C THR A 486 -57.41 -11.36 6.76
N ASN A 487 -58.30 -11.46 7.75
CA ASN A 487 -58.61 -10.39 8.69
C ASN A 487 -59.02 -9.07 8.02
N ASN A 488 -59.80 -9.14 6.93
CA ASN A 488 -60.43 -7.99 6.29
C ASN A 488 -61.94 -8.10 6.47
N THR A 489 -62.44 -7.81 7.67
CA THR A 489 -63.84 -8.12 8.05
C THR A 489 -64.90 -7.40 7.21
N SER A 490 -64.52 -6.34 6.49
CA SER A 490 -65.39 -5.60 5.56
C SER A 490 -65.40 -6.18 4.13
N LEU A 491 -64.49 -7.11 3.82
CA LEU A 491 -64.36 -7.73 2.50
C LEU A 491 -65.26 -8.97 2.42
N ILE A 492 -66.51 -8.77 2.01
CA ILE A 492 -67.51 -9.85 1.95
C ILE A 492 -67.37 -10.70 0.68
N SER A 493 -66.88 -10.12 -0.43
CA SER A 493 -66.70 -10.84 -1.68
C SER A 493 -65.48 -10.34 -2.47
N ILE A 494 -64.88 -11.23 -3.25
CA ILE A 494 -63.82 -10.89 -4.22
C ILE A 494 -64.25 -11.31 -5.64
N PRO A 495 -63.80 -10.60 -6.70
CA PRO A 495 -64.10 -10.95 -8.08
C PRO A 495 -63.73 -12.39 -8.43
N GLN A 496 -64.60 -13.08 -9.19
CA GLN A 496 -64.35 -14.45 -9.64
C GLN A 496 -62.99 -14.62 -10.34
N VAL A 497 -62.57 -13.65 -11.16
CA VAL A 497 -61.27 -13.68 -11.84
C VAL A 497 -60.06 -13.72 -10.90
N ILE A 498 -60.20 -13.27 -9.65
CA ILE A 498 -59.16 -13.40 -8.62
C ILE A 498 -59.23 -14.80 -8.02
N CYS A 499 -60.44 -15.34 -7.78
CA CYS A 499 -60.59 -16.71 -7.30
C CYS A 499 -60.03 -17.74 -8.27
N ASP A 500 -60.17 -17.50 -9.57
CA ASP A 500 -59.64 -18.37 -10.64
C ASP A 500 -58.10 -18.46 -10.62
N LEU A 501 -57.40 -17.53 -9.95
CA LEU A 501 -55.95 -17.66 -9.72
C LEU A 501 -55.61 -18.86 -8.83
N ALA A 502 -56.51 -19.28 -7.94
CA ALA A 502 -56.29 -20.44 -7.09
C ALA A 502 -56.14 -21.74 -7.89
N ASP A 503 -56.84 -21.84 -9.02
CA ASP A 503 -56.72 -22.97 -9.96
C ASP A 503 -55.41 -22.91 -10.77
N ALA A 504 -54.71 -21.77 -10.75
CA ALA A 504 -53.44 -21.52 -11.44
C ALA A 504 -52.23 -21.54 -10.47
N ASP A 505 -52.29 -22.38 -9.45
CA ASP A 505 -51.24 -22.56 -8.42
C ASP A 505 -50.98 -21.33 -7.52
N THR A 506 -51.90 -20.36 -7.45
CA THR A 506 -51.81 -19.24 -6.48
C THR A 506 -52.48 -19.63 -5.15
N THR A 507 -51.77 -19.50 -4.03
CA THR A 507 -52.38 -19.63 -2.70
C THR A 507 -53.14 -18.35 -2.34
N ILE A 508 -54.47 -18.43 -2.20
CA ILE A 508 -55.32 -17.30 -1.77
C ILE A 508 -55.79 -17.54 -0.33
N ASN A 509 -55.17 -16.83 0.62
CA ASN A 509 -55.56 -16.84 2.02
C ASN A 509 -56.63 -15.76 2.24
N LYS A 510 -57.87 -16.15 2.58
CA LYS A 510 -59.00 -15.25 2.81
C LYS A 510 -59.86 -15.69 3.99
N ASP A 511 -60.62 -14.76 4.55
CA ASP A 511 -61.56 -15.09 5.64
C ASP A 511 -62.65 -16.05 5.16
N ALA A 512 -63.13 -16.90 6.07
CA ALA A 512 -64.18 -17.89 5.76
C ALA A 512 -65.48 -17.23 5.26
N ALA A 513 -65.75 -15.99 5.71
CA ALA A 513 -66.93 -15.22 5.31
C ALA A 513 -66.80 -14.57 3.91
N THR A 514 -65.58 -14.50 3.34
CA THR A 514 -65.35 -13.88 2.03
C THR A 514 -65.64 -14.87 0.91
N SER A 515 -66.63 -14.60 0.05
CA SER A 515 -66.99 -15.45 -1.09
C SER A 515 -66.43 -14.95 -2.43
N CYS A 516 -66.43 -15.81 -3.45
CA CYS A 516 -66.22 -15.38 -4.83
C CYS A 516 -67.56 -14.85 -5.40
N MET A 517 -67.52 -13.80 -6.21
CA MET A 517 -68.69 -13.21 -6.89
C MET A 517 -68.44 -12.97 -8.37
#